data_AF-A0A4Q7UF49-F1
#
_entry.id   AF-A0A4Q7UF49-F1
#
_cell.length_a   1.000
_cell.length_b   1.000
_cell.length_c   1.000
_cell.angle_alpha   90.00
_cell.angle_beta   90.00
_cell.angle_gamma   90.00
#
_symmetry.space_group_name_H-M   'P 1'
#
loop_
_entity.id
_entity.type
_entity.pdbx_description
1 polymer ?
#
loop_
_entity_poly.entity_id
_entity_poly.type
_entity_poly.pdbx_seq_one_letter_code
_entity_poly.pdbx_strand_id
1 'polypeptide(L)'
;MARAALPNRLTWQPATVAATRTETGTARTLVLAVAGWTGHVPGQHVDVRLTAPDGYTAYRSYSISSAPAPGLLEVTVQAVTGGEVSPYLVEVAEPGDQLEIRGPLGGWFIRRPADSRPALLVGGGSGVAPLMSMVRAATNPTRLLYSTRSPSDALFSADLASAEAAGGGRVAVTRVYTRAVPPGWPAAPRRLDADTLARVAWPREADAVAFVCGPTGFVETVADLLVDIGHDPANIRTERFGPTGG
;
A
#
# COMPACT_ATOMS: atom_id res chain seq x y z
N MET A 1 22.06 -36.81 -4.91
CA MET A 1 22.18 -35.69 -3.96
C MET A 1 21.68 -34.42 -4.66
N ALA A 2 20.44 -34.02 -4.40
CA ALA A 2 19.86 -32.82 -4.98
C ALA A 2 20.48 -31.59 -4.31
N ARG A 3 21.09 -30.70 -5.09
CA ARG A 3 21.50 -29.36 -4.61
C ARG A 3 20.22 -28.65 -4.18
N ALA A 4 20.14 -28.33 -2.89
CA ALA A 4 19.15 -27.40 -2.38
C ALA A 4 19.22 -26.13 -3.24
N ALA A 5 18.08 -25.75 -3.83
CA ALA A 5 17.94 -24.47 -4.51
C ALA A 5 18.32 -23.37 -3.52
N LEU A 6 19.37 -22.61 -3.85
CA LEU A 6 19.74 -21.43 -3.09
C LEU A 6 18.52 -20.49 -3.04
N PRO A 7 18.24 -19.83 -1.90
CA PRO A 7 17.17 -18.83 -1.84
C PRO A 7 17.42 -17.81 -2.95
N ASN A 8 16.39 -17.59 -3.77
CA ASN A 8 16.43 -16.80 -5.00
C ASN A 8 17.27 -15.53 -4.78
N ARG A 9 18.40 -15.37 -5.50
CA ARG A 9 19.16 -14.13 -5.46
C ARG A 9 18.22 -13.01 -5.91
N LEU A 10 18.15 -11.93 -5.14
CA LEU A 10 17.43 -10.70 -5.51
C LEU A 10 18.11 -10.08 -6.73
N THR A 11 17.73 -10.52 -7.93
CA THR A 11 18.21 -10.00 -9.21
C THR A 11 17.15 -9.10 -9.83
N TRP A 12 17.61 -8.18 -10.68
CA TRP A 12 16.70 -7.48 -11.58
C TRP A 12 16.10 -8.46 -12.58
N GLN A 13 14.80 -8.34 -12.82
CA GLN A 13 14.01 -9.18 -13.70
C GLN A 13 13.24 -8.28 -14.66
N PRO A 14 13.17 -8.64 -15.95
CA PRO A 14 12.32 -7.92 -16.89
C PRO A 14 10.85 -8.07 -16.50
N ALA A 15 10.11 -6.99 -16.67
CA ALA A 15 8.69 -6.92 -16.44
C ALA A 15 8.04 -6.12 -17.57
N THR A 16 6.91 -6.62 -18.06
CA THR A 16 6.10 -5.93 -19.06
C THR A 16 4.94 -5.22 -18.38
N VAL A 17 4.68 -3.96 -18.70
CA VAL A 17 3.42 -3.31 -18.33
C VAL A 17 2.30 -4.01 -19.10
N ALA A 18 1.51 -4.84 -18.42
CA ALA A 18 0.43 -5.60 -19.04
C ALA A 18 -0.84 -4.75 -19.19
N ALA A 19 -1.10 -3.88 -18.22
CA ALA A 19 -2.24 -2.98 -18.21
C ALA A 19 -1.97 -1.80 -17.27
N THR A 20 -2.79 -0.76 -17.41
CA THR A 20 -2.73 0.40 -16.53
C THR A 20 -4.12 0.86 -16.13
N ARG A 21 -4.27 1.42 -14.93
CA ARG A 21 -5.53 1.97 -14.43
C ARG A 21 -5.27 3.32 -13.77
N THR A 22 -5.98 4.36 -14.20
CA THR A 22 -5.95 5.66 -13.53
C THR A 22 -6.68 5.55 -12.20
N GLU A 23 -6.00 5.90 -11.11
CA GLU A 23 -6.59 5.91 -9.76
C GLU A 23 -7.09 7.32 -9.41
N THR A 24 -6.28 8.34 -9.69
CA THR A 24 -6.62 9.77 -9.51
C THR A 24 -5.91 10.59 -10.59
N GLY A 25 -6.14 11.92 -10.61
CA GLY A 25 -5.40 12.83 -11.49
C GLY A 25 -3.88 12.88 -11.23
N THR A 26 -3.38 12.25 -10.16
CA THR A 26 -1.95 12.20 -9.84
C THR A 26 -1.41 10.78 -9.63
N ALA A 27 -2.24 9.75 -9.83
CA ALA A 27 -1.85 8.39 -9.50
C ALA A 27 -2.39 7.36 -10.49
N ARG A 28 -1.58 6.35 -10.76
CA ARG A 28 -1.85 5.27 -11.71
C ARG A 28 -1.38 3.94 -11.14
N THR A 29 -2.18 2.90 -11.35
CA THR A 29 -1.79 1.51 -11.09
C THR A 29 -1.24 0.90 -12.37
N LEU A 30 -0.08 0.26 -12.28
CA LEU A 30 0.53 -0.54 -13.33
C LEU A 30 0.40 -2.02 -12.97
N VAL A 31 -0.18 -2.80 -13.88
CA VAL A 31 -0.18 -4.27 -13.80
C VAL A 31 1.08 -4.74 -14.52
N LEU A 32 1.96 -5.43 -13.79
CA LEU A 32 3.25 -5.88 -14.28
C LEU A 32 3.24 -7.40 -14.47
N ALA A 33 3.51 -7.85 -15.69
CA ALA A 33 3.75 -9.25 -16.01
C ALA A 33 5.23 -9.57 -15.88
N VAL A 34 5.56 -10.54 -15.04
CA VAL A 34 6.92 -10.86 -14.64
C VAL A 34 7.13 -12.37 -14.76
N ALA A 35 7.96 -12.77 -15.72
CA ALA A 35 8.24 -14.18 -15.94
C ALA A 35 8.91 -14.80 -14.69
N GLY A 36 8.31 -15.86 -14.15
CA GLY A 36 8.83 -16.54 -12.97
C GLY A 36 8.47 -15.89 -11.63
N TRP A 37 7.61 -14.87 -11.60
CA TRP A 37 7.09 -14.33 -10.35
C TRP A 37 6.23 -15.36 -9.62
N THR A 38 6.65 -15.77 -8.44
CA THR A 38 5.97 -16.80 -7.63
C THR A 38 4.94 -16.24 -6.65
N GLY A 39 4.82 -14.92 -6.56
CA GLY A 39 3.98 -14.21 -5.60
C GLY A 39 4.77 -13.49 -4.51
N HIS A 40 4.04 -12.86 -3.59
CA HIS A 40 4.54 -12.03 -2.51
C HIS A 40 3.71 -12.22 -1.24
N VAL A 41 4.17 -11.65 -0.13
CA VAL A 41 3.37 -11.49 1.09
C VAL A 41 2.77 -10.08 1.09
N PRO A 42 1.47 -9.91 1.40
CA PRO A 42 0.85 -8.58 1.45
C PRO A 42 1.61 -7.62 2.36
N GLY A 43 1.89 -6.42 1.85
CA GLY A 43 2.73 -5.41 2.50
C GLY A 43 4.20 -5.38 2.03
N GLN A 44 4.62 -6.33 1.20
CA GLN A 44 5.91 -6.25 0.51
C GLN A 44 5.91 -5.22 -0.63
N HIS A 45 7.10 -4.83 -1.05
CA HIS A 45 7.33 -3.88 -2.15
C HIS A 45 8.28 -4.48 -3.19
N VAL A 46 8.42 -3.81 -4.33
CA VAL A 46 9.45 -4.09 -5.33
C VAL A 46 10.21 -2.80 -5.63
N ASP A 47 11.49 -2.91 -5.99
CA ASP A 47 12.16 -1.82 -6.67
C ASP A 47 11.79 -1.87 -8.16
N VAL A 48 11.42 -0.73 -8.73
CA VAL A 48 11.22 -0.55 -10.18
C VAL A 48 12.35 0.31 -10.72
N ARG A 49 13.07 -0.19 -11.71
CA ARG A 49 14.16 0.49 -12.40
C ARG A 49 13.73 0.88 -13.82
N LEU A 50 14.02 2.13 -14.15
CA LEU A 50 13.93 2.68 -15.49
C LEU A 50 15.35 2.95 -16.00
N THR A 51 15.57 2.65 -17.28
CA THR A 51 16.83 2.89 -17.98
C THR A 51 16.55 3.77 -19.18
N ALA A 52 17.15 4.95 -19.22
CA ALA A 52 17.04 5.88 -20.34
C ALA A 52 17.88 5.41 -21.55
N PRO A 53 17.61 5.90 -22.77
CA PRO A 53 18.35 5.50 -23.97
C PRO A 53 19.87 5.78 -23.92
N ASP A 54 20.29 6.75 -23.11
CA ASP A 54 21.71 7.08 -22.87
C ASP A 54 22.37 6.17 -21.81
N GLY A 55 21.63 5.22 -21.25
CA GLY A 55 22.08 4.28 -20.23
C GLY A 55 21.93 4.77 -18.79
N TYR A 56 21.42 5.98 -18.55
CA TYR A 56 21.13 6.43 -17.19
C TYR A 56 20.04 5.56 -16.54
N THR A 57 20.27 5.12 -15.30
CA THR A 57 19.29 4.30 -14.56
C THR A 57 18.85 4.99 -13.29
N ALA A 58 17.55 5.03 -13.06
CA ALA A 58 16.96 5.41 -11.78
C ALA A 58 16.02 4.31 -11.30
N TYR A 59 15.98 4.06 -9.99
CA TYR A 59 15.02 3.13 -9.40
C TYR A 59 14.35 3.71 -8.16
N ARG A 60 13.13 3.26 -7.90
CA ARG A 60 12.35 3.59 -6.69
C ARG A 60 11.59 2.37 -6.21
N SER A 61 11.39 2.30 -4.90
CA SER A 61 10.59 1.24 -4.28
C SER A 61 9.11 1.59 -4.34
N TYR A 62 8.29 0.63 -4.76
CA TYR A 62 6.84 0.74 -4.80
C TYR A 62 6.21 -0.45 -4.10
N SER A 63 5.28 -0.18 -3.19
CA SER A 63 4.49 -1.22 -2.54
C SER A 63 3.66 -1.99 -3.56
N ILE A 64 3.60 -3.30 -3.40
CA ILE A 64 2.71 -4.13 -4.20
C ILE A 64 1.29 -3.94 -3.68
N SER A 65 0.35 -3.56 -4.56
CA SER A 65 -1.04 -3.24 -4.22
C SER A 65 -2.03 -4.35 -4.60
N SER A 66 -1.61 -5.36 -5.36
CA SER A 66 -2.40 -6.55 -5.68
C SER A 66 -2.38 -7.60 -4.56
N ALA A 67 -3.35 -8.51 -4.59
CA ALA A 67 -3.27 -9.76 -3.84
C ALA A 67 -2.09 -10.62 -4.35
N PRO A 68 -1.53 -11.51 -3.51
CA PRO A 68 -0.55 -12.49 -3.94
C PRO A 68 -1.05 -13.36 -5.09
N ALA A 69 -0.34 -13.34 -6.21
CA ALA A 69 -0.61 -14.17 -7.37
C ALA A 69 0.70 -14.47 -8.13
N PRO A 70 0.79 -15.63 -8.80
CA PRO A 70 1.91 -15.91 -9.70
C PRO A 70 1.81 -15.07 -10.98
N GLY A 71 2.96 -14.72 -11.57
CA GLY A 71 3.10 -14.10 -12.89
C GLY A 71 2.70 -12.63 -13.01
N LEU A 72 1.85 -12.12 -12.12
CA LEU A 72 1.36 -10.74 -12.15
C LEU A 72 1.47 -10.07 -10.77
N LEU A 73 1.79 -8.79 -10.77
CA LEU A 73 1.66 -7.93 -9.60
C LEU A 73 1.21 -6.53 -10.00
N GLU A 74 0.55 -5.81 -9.07
CA GLU A 74 0.21 -4.40 -9.26
C GLU A 74 1.12 -3.51 -8.41
N VAL A 75 1.61 -2.42 -8.98
CA VAL A 75 2.18 -1.29 -8.24
C VAL A 75 1.36 -0.04 -8.50
N THR A 76 1.04 0.70 -7.46
CA THR A 76 0.30 1.96 -7.58
C THR A 76 1.22 3.13 -7.27
N VAL A 77 1.43 3.96 -8.28
CA VAL A 77 2.37 5.07 -8.27
C VAL A 77 1.60 6.36 -8.16
N GLN A 78 1.98 7.21 -7.21
CA GLN A 78 1.55 8.61 -7.16
C GLN A 78 2.70 9.50 -7.61
N ALA A 79 2.45 10.41 -8.54
CA ALA A 79 3.44 11.32 -9.08
C ALA A 79 3.93 12.27 -7.99
N VAL A 80 5.25 12.32 -7.81
CA VAL A 80 5.95 13.33 -7.01
C VAL A 80 6.45 14.43 -7.94
N THR A 81 6.04 15.67 -7.68
CA THR A 81 6.52 16.84 -8.43
C THR A 81 8.05 16.92 -8.35
N GLY A 82 8.71 17.01 -9.52
CA GLY A 82 10.18 17.03 -9.61
C GLY A 82 10.84 15.66 -9.44
N GLY A 83 10.08 14.57 -9.31
CA GLY A 83 10.64 13.21 -9.30
C GLY A 83 10.98 12.72 -10.71
N GLU A 84 12.04 11.93 -10.85
CA GLU A 84 12.45 11.38 -12.17
C GLU A 84 11.64 10.15 -12.58
N VAL A 85 11.30 9.28 -11.62
CA VAL A 85 10.68 7.97 -11.90
C VAL A 85 9.15 8.04 -11.90
N SER A 86 8.56 8.67 -10.87
CA SER A 86 7.10 8.62 -10.69
C SER A 86 6.30 9.32 -11.79
N PRO A 87 6.71 10.49 -12.34
CA PRO A 87 5.96 11.11 -13.44
C PRO A 87 6.00 10.25 -14.70
N TYR A 88 7.14 9.64 -15.02
CA TYR A 88 7.24 8.71 -16.16
C TYR A 88 6.25 7.54 -16.01
N LEU A 89 6.23 6.89 -14.85
CA LEU A 89 5.33 5.76 -14.60
C LEU A 89 3.84 6.15 -14.61
N VAL A 90 3.50 7.38 -14.26
CA VAL A 90 2.12 7.87 -14.23
C VAL A 90 1.67 8.36 -15.60
N GLU A 91 2.48 9.19 -16.25
CA GLU A 91 2.10 9.98 -17.42
C GLU A 91 2.53 9.34 -18.75
N VAL A 92 3.59 8.53 -18.75
CA VAL A 92 4.23 8.03 -19.99
C VAL A 92 4.08 6.53 -20.17
N ALA A 93 4.23 5.73 -19.10
CA ALA A 93 4.22 4.28 -19.24
C ALA A 93 2.92 3.73 -19.86
N GLU A 94 3.03 2.86 -20.85
CA GLU A 94 1.91 2.26 -21.58
C GLU A 94 1.96 0.73 -21.56
N PRO A 95 0.80 0.04 -21.75
CA PRO A 95 0.81 -1.40 -21.96
C PRO A 95 1.75 -1.81 -23.10
N GLY A 96 2.63 -2.77 -22.83
CA GLY A 96 3.69 -3.23 -23.74
C GLY A 96 5.09 -2.76 -23.33
N ASP A 97 5.20 -1.67 -22.57
CA ASP A 97 6.49 -1.15 -22.12
C ASP A 97 7.26 -2.14 -21.27
N GLN A 98 8.58 -2.13 -21.44
CA GLN A 98 9.51 -2.94 -20.66
C GLN A 98 10.14 -2.10 -19.54
N LEU A 99 10.13 -2.67 -18.34
CA LEU A 99 10.82 -2.15 -17.17
C LEU A 99 11.50 -3.29 -16.43
N GLU A 100 12.33 -2.95 -15.45
CA GLU A 100 12.98 -3.96 -14.61
C GLU A 100 12.49 -3.84 -13.18
N ILE A 101 12.23 -4.99 -12.55
CA ILE A 101 11.88 -5.03 -11.14
C ILE A 101 12.83 -5.90 -10.34
N ARG A 102 12.91 -5.64 -9.03
CA ARG A 102 13.60 -6.50 -8.08
C ARG A 102 12.74 -6.67 -6.83
N GLY A 103 12.52 -7.93 -6.44
CA GLY A 103 11.76 -8.27 -5.25
C GLY A 103 11.17 -9.69 -5.27
N PRO A 104 10.20 -9.99 -4.40
CA PRO A 104 9.62 -9.07 -3.42
C PRO A 104 10.61 -8.70 -2.30
N LEU A 105 10.52 -7.47 -1.81
CA LEU A 105 11.34 -6.89 -0.75
C LEU A 105 10.49 -6.57 0.48
N GLY A 106 11.15 -6.44 1.63
CA GLY A 106 10.50 -6.21 2.93
C GLY A 106 10.21 -7.49 3.70
N GLY A 107 9.82 -7.34 4.96
CA GLY A 107 9.58 -8.46 5.88
C GLY A 107 9.03 -8.06 7.26
N TRP A 108 9.17 -6.78 7.64
CA TRP A 108 8.57 -6.21 8.84
C TRP A 108 7.08 -5.92 8.65
N PHE A 109 6.75 -5.10 7.64
CA PHE A 109 5.40 -4.62 7.35
C PHE A 109 4.53 -5.62 6.56
N ILE A 110 4.59 -6.92 6.89
CA ILE A 110 3.89 -7.96 6.13
C ILE A 110 2.74 -8.61 6.90
N ARG A 111 1.62 -8.88 6.22
CA ARG A 111 0.55 -9.73 6.75
C ARG A 111 0.79 -11.17 6.33
N ARG A 112 1.32 -12.00 7.25
CA ARG A 112 1.55 -13.42 6.98
C ARG A 112 0.21 -14.15 6.85
N PRO A 113 0.06 -15.09 5.89
CA PRO A 113 -1.17 -15.86 5.72
C PRO A 113 -1.60 -16.64 6.97
N ALA A 114 -0.65 -17.08 7.78
CA ALA A 114 -0.91 -17.83 9.02
C ALA A 114 -1.37 -16.94 10.20
N ASP A 115 -1.32 -15.61 10.09
CA ASP A 115 -1.74 -14.71 11.16
C ASP A 115 -3.27 -14.57 11.15
N SER A 116 -3.94 -15.26 12.07
CA SER A 116 -5.41 -15.29 12.22
C SER A 116 -5.98 -14.08 12.97
N ARG A 117 -5.12 -13.22 13.54
CA ARG A 117 -5.58 -12.09 14.36
C ARG A 117 -6.31 -11.04 13.51
N PRO A 118 -7.24 -10.26 14.09
CA PRO A 118 -7.82 -9.12 13.41
C PRO A 118 -6.74 -8.11 13.00
N ALA A 119 -6.97 -7.37 11.92
CA ALA A 119 -6.07 -6.30 11.50
C ALA A 119 -6.71 -4.92 11.62
N LEU A 120 -5.90 -3.97 12.06
CA LEU A 120 -6.16 -2.54 11.92
C LEU A 120 -5.18 -1.99 10.88
N LEU A 121 -5.69 -1.47 9.77
CA LEU A 121 -4.91 -0.86 8.72
C LEU A 121 -5.13 0.66 8.81
N VAL A 122 -4.06 1.45 8.86
CA VAL A 122 -4.15 2.92 8.93
C VAL A 122 -3.29 3.54 7.84
N GLY A 123 -3.94 4.08 6.82
CA GLY A 123 -3.28 4.61 5.62
C GLY A 123 -3.38 6.13 5.53
N GLY A 124 -2.28 6.79 5.18
CA GLY A 124 -2.25 8.20 4.83
C GLY A 124 -1.84 8.40 3.36
N GLY A 125 -2.73 8.98 2.54
CA GLY A 125 -2.44 9.24 1.12
C GLY A 125 -2.10 7.98 0.32
N SER A 126 -0.95 7.95 -0.37
CA SER A 126 -0.47 6.76 -1.09
C SER A 126 -0.05 5.59 -0.18
N GLY A 127 0.06 5.82 1.15
CA GLY A 127 0.31 4.77 2.14
C GLY A 127 -0.76 3.68 2.17
N VAL A 128 -1.90 3.86 1.50
CA VAL A 128 -2.90 2.81 1.32
C VAL A 128 -2.45 1.70 0.34
N ALA A 129 -1.46 1.92 -0.53
CA ALA A 129 -1.02 0.92 -1.50
C ALA A 129 -0.64 -0.45 -0.90
N PRO A 130 0.27 -0.54 0.09
CA PRO A 130 0.57 -1.83 0.73
C PRO A 130 -0.63 -2.38 1.53
N LEU A 131 -1.46 -1.50 2.08
CA LEU A 131 -2.67 -1.88 2.82
C LEU A 131 -3.73 -2.47 1.90
N MET A 132 -3.81 -2.01 0.65
CA MET A 132 -4.73 -2.55 -0.35
C MET A 132 -4.40 -4.01 -0.66
N SER A 133 -3.12 -4.38 -0.73
CA SER A 133 -2.72 -5.79 -0.84
C SER A 133 -3.23 -6.62 0.35
N MET A 134 -3.17 -6.08 1.57
CA MET A 134 -3.70 -6.74 2.76
C MET A 134 -5.23 -6.84 2.73
N VAL A 135 -5.94 -5.81 2.25
CA VAL A 135 -7.40 -5.82 2.05
C VAL A 135 -7.81 -6.89 1.05
N ARG A 136 -7.15 -6.95 -0.12
CA ARG A 136 -7.46 -7.95 -1.17
C ARG A 136 -7.16 -9.38 -0.71
N ALA A 137 -6.20 -9.56 0.19
CA ALA A 137 -5.83 -10.86 0.76
C ALA A 137 -6.54 -11.18 2.11
N ALA A 138 -7.45 -10.32 2.58
CA ALA A 138 -8.03 -10.44 3.90
C ALA A 138 -8.91 -11.68 4.05
N THR A 139 -8.50 -12.62 4.90
CA THR A 139 -9.30 -13.78 5.33
C THR A 139 -9.94 -13.58 6.71
N ASN A 140 -9.39 -12.67 7.52
CA ASN A 140 -9.82 -12.35 8.89
C ASN A 140 -10.42 -10.93 8.97
N PRO A 141 -11.16 -10.61 10.05
CA PRO A 141 -11.70 -9.26 10.24
C PRO A 141 -10.62 -8.18 10.12
N THR A 142 -10.87 -7.20 9.26
CA THR A 142 -9.92 -6.16 8.87
C THR A 142 -10.63 -4.82 8.86
N ARG A 143 -10.11 -3.85 9.60
CA ARG A 143 -10.60 -2.47 9.59
C ARG A 143 -9.57 -1.58 8.93
N LEU A 144 -9.97 -0.79 7.95
CA LEU A 144 -9.14 0.22 7.32
C LEU A 144 -9.60 1.61 7.74
N LEU A 145 -8.70 2.39 8.34
CA LEU A 145 -8.83 3.84 8.50
C LEU A 145 -7.99 4.52 7.43
N TYR A 146 -8.64 5.18 6.46
CA TYR A 146 -7.97 5.82 5.35
C TYR A 146 -8.08 7.35 5.42
N SER A 147 -6.95 8.02 5.59
CA SER A 147 -6.85 9.48 5.67
C SER A 147 -6.30 10.08 4.37
N THR A 148 -7.07 10.96 3.74
CA THR A 148 -6.68 11.71 2.54
C THR A 148 -7.04 13.18 2.67
N ARG A 149 -6.61 14.02 1.73
CA ARG A 149 -6.90 15.47 1.83
C ARG A 149 -8.33 15.77 1.37
N SER A 150 -8.71 15.17 0.24
CA SER A 150 -10.05 15.26 -0.36
C SER A 150 -10.47 13.92 -0.98
N PRO A 151 -11.75 13.76 -1.37
CA PRO A 151 -12.21 12.60 -2.12
C PRO A 151 -11.43 12.35 -3.42
N SER A 152 -11.02 13.41 -4.11
CA SER A 152 -10.24 13.31 -5.35
C SER A 152 -8.82 12.77 -5.17
N ASP A 153 -8.31 12.72 -3.94
CA ASP A 153 -7.01 12.12 -3.62
C ASP A 153 -7.12 10.63 -3.22
N ALA A 154 -8.32 10.08 -3.09
CA ALA A 154 -8.53 8.74 -2.55
C ALA A 154 -8.29 7.66 -3.60
N LEU A 155 -7.14 6.96 -3.46
CA LEU A 155 -6.80 5.79 -4.28
C LEU A 155 -7.75 4.62 -4.00
N PHE A 156 -7.96 3.75 -4.98
CA PHE A 156 -8.72 2.51 -4.84
C PHE A 156 -10.17 2.70 -4.36
N SER A 157 -10.78 3.86 -4.61
CA SER A 157 -12.11 4.18 -4.06
C SER A 157 -13.16 3.13 -4.40
N ALA A 158 -13.18 2.65 -5.65
CA ALA A 158 -14.10 1.61 -6.11
C ALA A 158 -13.74 0.22 -5.54
N ASP A 159 -12.47 -0.16 -5.53
CA ASP A 159 -12.03 -1.45 -4.97
C ASP A 159 -12.34 -1.55 -3.47
N LEU A 160 -12.12 -0.47 -2.70
CA LEU A 160 -12.42 -0.44 -1.27
C LEU A 160 -13.92 -0.53 -1.00
N ALA A 161 -14.76 0.12 -1.81
CA ALA A 161 -16.21 -0.02 -1.71
C ALA A 161 -16.66 -1.45 -2.06
N SER A 162 -16.06 -2.06 -3.08
CA SER A 162 -16.32 -3.46 -3.45
C SER A 162 -15.91 -4.43 -2.34
N ALA A 163 -14.74 -4.23 -1.73
CA ALA A 163 -14.24 -5.06 -0.64
C ALA A 163 -15.15 -5.00 0.61
N GLU A 164 -15.65 -3.81 0.95
CA GLU A 164 -16.60 -3.61 2.05
C GLU A 164 -17.94 -4.31 1.78
N ALA A 165 -18.46 -4.22 0.55
CA ALA A 165 -19.72 -4.85 0.16
C ALA A 165 -19.64 -6.38 0.04
N ALA A 166 -18.56 -6.92 -0.52
CA ALA A 166 -18.39 -8.36 -0.79
C ALA A 166 -18.00 -9.16 0.47
N GLY A 167 -17.45 -8.51 1.48
CA GLY A 167 -16.78 -9.18 2.60
C GLY A 167 -17.69 -9.81 3.64
N GLY A 168 -19.02 -9.70 3.55
CA GLY A 168 -19.93 -10.17 4.62
C GLY A 168 -19.59 -9.53 5.99
N GLY A 169 -19.11 -8.28 5.98
CA GLY A 169 -18.60 -7.58 7.17
C GLY A 169 -17.13 -7.86 7.54
N ARG A 170 -16.39 -8.63 6.74
CA ARG A 170 -14.96 -8.92 6.99
C ARG A 170 -14.08 -7.68 6.87
N VAL A 171 -14.34 -6.82 5.89
CA VAL A 171 -13.61 -5.57 5.69
C VAL A 171 -14.55 -4.41 6.01
N ALA A 172 -14.11 -3.50 6.87
CA ALA A 172 -14.80 -2.25 7.16
C ALA A 172 -13.87 -1.07 6.87
N VAL A 173 -14.35 -0.05 6.15
CA VAL A 173 -13.53 1.07 5.70
C VAL A 173 -14.05 2.39 6.26
N THR A 174 -13.29 2.99 7.16
CA THR A 174 -13.53 4.36 7.65
C THR A 174 -12.64 5.35 6.89
N ARG A 175 -13.24 6.42 6.37
CA ARG A 175 -12.52 7.48 5.64
C ARG A 175 -12.47 8.75 6.46
N VAL A 176 -11.35 9.46 6.41
CA VAL A 176 -11.17 10.77 7.03
C VAL A 176 -10.53 11.72 6.04
N TYR A 177 -11.15 12.89 5.85
CA TYR A 177 -10.63 13.91 4.94
C TYR A 177 -10.05 15.09 5.72
N THR A 178 -8.85 15.53 5.37
CA THR A 178 -8.15 16.58 6.15
C THR A 178 -8.31 18.00 5.59
N ARG A 179 -8.85 18.18 4.38
CA ARG A 179 -8.98 19.50 3.74
C ARG A 179 -10.37 19.75 3.14
N ALA A 180 -10.93 18.77 2.43
CA ALA A 180 -12.25 18.89 1.81
C ALA A 180 -13.03 17.58 1.95
N VAL A 181 -14.33 17.67 2.23
CA VAL A 181 -15.23 16.53 2.37
C VAL A 181 -16.22 16.50 1.21
N PRO A 182 -16.75 15.32 0.83
CA PRO A 182 -17.80 15.26 -0.18
C PRO A 182 -19.12 15.85 0.36
N PRO A 183 -20.06 16.25 -0.52
CA PRO A 183 -21.39 16.69 -0.08
C PRO A 183 -22.08 15.66 0.81
N GLY A 184 -22.69 16.12 1.90
CA GLY A 184 -23.40 15.25 2.86
C GLY A 184 -22.49 14.42 3.78
N TRP A 185 -21.18 14.68 3.80
CA TRP A 185 -20.27 13.97 4.72
C TRP A 185 -20.60 14.28 6.18
N PRO A 186 -20.62 13.28 7.08
CA PRO A 186 -21.11 13.43 8.44
C PRO A 186 -20.20 14.24 9.38
N ALA A 187 -19.00 14.62 8.93
CA ALA A 187 -18.02 15.34 9.73
C ALA A 187 -17.32 16.43 8.92
N ALA A 188 -16.88 17.49 9.59
CA ALA A 188 -16.01 18.49 8.98
C ALA A 188 -14.62 17.90 8.65
N PRO A 189 -13.86 18.50 7.71
CA PRO A 189 -12.48 18.09 7.46
C PRO A 189 -11.63 18.20 8.73
N ARG A 190 -10.85 17.16 9.02
CA ARG A 190 -9.98 17.11 10.20
C ARG A 190 -8.81 16.14 10.02
N ARG A 191 -7.77 16.33 10.84
CA ARG A 191 -6.69 15.34 10.99
C ARG A 191 -7.12 14.24 11.98
N LEU A 192 -6.40 13.13 11.97
CA LEU A 192 -6.62 12.06 12.93
C LEU A 192 -6.27 12.52 14.34
N ASP A 193 -7.09 12.09 15.30
CA ASP A 193 -6.94 12.29 16.74
C ASP A 193 -7.24 10.97 17.46
N ALA A 194 -6.97 10.91 18.77
CA ALA A 194 -7.18 9.72 19.60
C ALA A 194 -8.63 9.22 19.52
N ASP A 195 -9.60 10.13 19.52
CA ASP A 195 -11.03 9.82 19.49
C ASP A 195 -11.48 9.20 18.15
N THR A 196 -10.92 9.66 17.03
CA THR A 196 -11.10 8.99 15.71
C THR A 196 -10.56 7.59 15.73
N LEU A 197 -9.34 7.43 16.24
CA LEU A 197 -8.66 6.15 16.22
C LEU A 197 -9.37 5.14 17.15
N ALA A 198 -9.74 5.55 18.36
CA ALA A 198 -10.46 4.72 19.33
C ALA A 198 -11.81 4.19 18.82
N ARG A 199 -12.52 4.95 17.98
CA ARG A 199 -13.78 4.49 17.36
C ARG A 199 -13.59 3.37 16.34
N VAL A 200 -12.43 3.31 15.69
CA VAL A 200 -12.15 2.35 14.61
C VAL A 200 -11.27 1.20 15.08
N ALA A 201 -10.38 1.47 16.03
CA ALA A 201 -9.47 0.52 16.61
C ALA A 201 -10.22 -0.69 17.20
N TRP A 202 -9.53 -1.83 17.18
CA TRP A 202 -10.02 -3.00 17.89
C TRP A 202 -9.83 -2.79 19.40
N PRO A 203 -10.71 -3.33 20.26
CA PRO A 203 -10.45 -3.41 21.69
C PRO A 203 -9.12 -4.11 21.94
N ARG A 204 -8.40 -3.73 23.01
CA ARG A 204 -7.10 -4.32 23.35
C ARG A 204 -7.14 -5.85 23.45
N GLU A 205 -8.27 -6.41 23.91
CA GLU A 205 -8.47 -7.85 24.09
C GLU A 205 -8.50 -8.62 22.77
N ALA A 206 -8.70 -7.93 21.64
CA ALA A 206 -8.71 -8.54 20.32
C ALA A 206 -7.29 -8.87 19.79
N ASP A 207 -6.23 -8.41 20.47
CA ASP A 207 -4.82 -8.59 20.09
C ASP A 207 -4.57 -8.29 18.60
N ALA A 208 -5.20 -7.23 18.10
CA ALA A 208 -5.14 -6.91 16.68
C ALA A 208 -3.77 -6.38 16.27
N VAL A 209 -3.30 -6.80 15.10
CA VAL A 209 -2.06 -6.26 14.50
C VAL A 209 -2.39 -4.97 13.76
N ALA A 210 -1.71 -3.88 14.13
CA ALA A 210 -1.85 -2.60 13.47
C ALA A 210 -0.78 -2.43 12.40
N PHE A 211 -1.18 -1.99 11.20
CA PHE A 211 -0.31 -1.67 10.08
C PHE A 211 -0.53 -0.21 9.70
N VAL A 212 0.47 0.64 9.97
CA VAL A 212 0.41 2.09 9.73
C VAL A 212 1.35 2.48 8.60
N CYS A 213 0.82 3.09 7.54
CA CYS A 213 1.62 3.49 6.39
C CYS A 213 1.24 4.86 5.84
N GLY A 214 2.24 5.69 5.55
CA GLY A 214 2.06 7.04 5.01
C GLY A 214 3.32 7.91 5.16
N PRO A 215 3.17 9.25 5.04
CA PRO A 215 4.26 10.19 5.32
C PRO A 215 4.78 10.07 6.76
N THR A 216 6.06 10.36 7.00
CA THR A 216 6.72 10.21 8.32
C THR A 216 5.90 10.77 9.48
N GLY A 217 5.52 12.05 9.42
CA GLY A 217 4.76 12.67 10.51
C GLY A 217 3.36 12.08 10.71
N PHE A 218 2.75 11.49 9.67
CA PHE A 218 1.49 10.75 9.81
C PHE A 218 1.71 9.44 10.57
N VAL A 219 2.73 8.67 10.18
CA VAL A 219 3.04 7.37 10.78
C VAL A 219 3.40 7.53 12.26
N GLU A 220 4.23 8.52 12.59
CA GLU A 220 4.61 8.83 13.98
C GLU A 220 3.38 9.20 14.81
N THR A 221 2.58 10.17 14.35
CA THR A 221 1.36 10.59 15.05
C THR A 221 0.41 9.40 15.31
N VAL A 222 0.17 8.56 14.30
CA VAL A 222 -0.74 7.43 14.46
C VAL A 222 -0.16 6.36 15.39
N ALA A 223 1.14 6.08 15.31
CA ALA A 223 1.78 5.10 16.19
C ALA A 223 1.67 5.53 17.66
N ASP A 224 1.95 6.81 17.96
CA ASP A 224 1.82 7.36 19.31
C ASP A 224 0.37 7.27 19.81
N LEU A 225 -0.59 7.67 18.97
CA LEU A 225 -2.02 7.56 19.31
C LEU A 225 -2.48 6.12 19.57
N LEU A 226 -1.95 5.13 18.83
CA LEU A 226 -2.27 3.72 19.08
C LEU A 226 -1.77 3.26 20.44
N VAL A 227 -0.57 3.68 20.84
CA VAL A 227 -0.01 3.39 22.17
C VAL A 227 -0.84 4.07 23.25
N ASP A 228 -1.20 5.34 23.06
CA ASP A 228 -2.01 6.11 24.02
C ASP A 228 -3.39 5.48 24.28
N ILE A 229 -4.00 4.87 23.27
CA ILE A 229 -5.28 4.15 23.42
C ILE A 229 -5.11 2.68 23.83
N GLY A 230 -3.88 2.24 24.12
CA GLY A 230 -3.58 0.96 24.77
C GLY A 230 -3.26 -0.22 23.85
N HIS A 231 -2.90 0.01 22.58
CA HIS A 231 -2.33 -1.06 21.74
C HIS A 231 -0.91 -1.39 22.19
N ASP A 232 -0.57 -2.68 22.20
CA ASP A 232 0.79 -3.14 22.44
C ASP A 232 1.73 -2.64 21.31
N PRO A 233 2.80 -1.89 21.63
CA PRO A 233 3.80 -1.47 20.65
C PRO A 233 4.36 -2.61 19.79
N ALA A 234 4.48 -3.84 20.33
CA ALA A 234 4.96 -5.00 19.60
C ALA A 234 4.04 -5.45 18.46
N ASN A 235 2.75 -5.06 18.52
CA ASN A 235 1.75 -5.33 17.51
C ASN A 235 1.56 -4.17 16.51
N ILE A 236 2.29 -3.07 16.68
CA ILE A 236 2.24 -1.92 15.77
C ILE A 236 3.39 -2.02 14.77
N ARG A 237 3.04 -2.17 13.50
CA ARG A 237 3.98 -2.24 12.39
C ARG A 237 3.84 -0.98 11.56
N THR A 238 4.96 -0.33 11.28
CA THR A 238 5.01 0.94 10.58
C THR A 238 5.83 0.82 9.30
N GLU A 239 5.41 1.52 8.26
CA GLU A 239 6.16 1.71 7.01
C GLU A 239 6.03 3.19 6.61
N ARG A 240 7.16 3.85 6.33
CA ARG A 240 7.20 5.29 6.03
C ARG A 240 7.65 5.51 4.60
N PHE A 241 7.06 6.50 3.94
CA PHE A 241 7.59 7.04 2.69
C PHE A 241 7.95 8.51 2.88
N GLY A 242 9.21 8.86 2.59
CA GLY A 242 9.71 10.24 2.63
C GLY A 242 9.71 10.87 1.23
N PRO A 243 9.85 12.20 1.12
CA PRO A 243 10.15 12.82 -0.16
C PRO A 243 11.43 12.19 -0.72
N THR A 244 11.35 11.61 -1.92
CA THR A 244 12.54 11.15 -2.63
C THR A 244 13.24 12.38 -3.21
N GLY A 245 13.93 13.15 -2.38
CA GLY A 245 14.64 14.36 -2.77
C GLY A 245 14.83 15.31 -1.60
N GLY A 246 16.04 15.28 -1.04
CA GLY A 246 16.52 16.12 0.06
C GLY A 246 17.87 15.59 0.53
#